data_AF-A0A976JQV1-F1
#
_entry.id   AF-A0A976JQV1-F1
#
_cell.length_a   1.000
_cell.length_b   1.000
_cell.length_c   1.000
_cell.angle_alpha   90.00
_cell.angle_beta   90.00
_cell.angle_gamma   90.00
#
_symmetry.space_group_name_H-M   'P 1'
#
loop_
_entity.id
_entity.type
_entity.pdbx_description
1 polymer ?
#
loop_
_entity_poly.entity_id
_entity_poly.type
_entity_poly.pdbx_seq_one_letter_code
_entity_poly.pdbx_strand_id
1 'polypeptide(L)'
;MDTKTKIKGFTIIELMITIALVAIILALGVPFFRTTIIENRLSTETNNFIASINHARSLAAKRNQSVTMCISSGVDSSGVGTCMDSAIGWEQGWIVFNDIDRDG
;
A
#
# COMPACT_ATOMS: atom_id res chain seq x y z
N MET A 1 -2.15 -64.67 2.99
CA MET A 1 -2.72 -63.96 4.17
C MET A 1 -3.00 -62.54 3.72
N ASP A 2 -4.17 -62.31 3.13
CA ASP A 2 -4.56 -61.01 2.61
C ASP A 2 -5.16 -60.16 3.73
N THR A 3 -4.35 -59.28 4.30
CA THR A 3 -4.80 -58.25 5.25
C THR A 3 -5.55 -57.18 4.46
N LYS A 4 -6.89 -57.27 4.43
CA LYS A 4 -7.76 -56.20 3.91
C LYS A 4 -7.64 -54.97 4.80
N THR A 5 -6.97 -53.93 4.30
CA THR A 5 -6.98 -52.59 4.90
C THR A 5 -8.40 -52.02 4.85
N LYS A 6 -9.06 -51.85 6.01
CA LYS A 6 -10.35 -51.16 6.08
C LYS A 6 -10.13 -49.66 5.91
N ILE A 7 -10.68 -49.08 4.85
CA ILE A 7 -10.80 -47.64 4.69
C ILE A 7 -11.86 -47.17 5.71
N LYS A 8 -11.48 -46.32 6.66
CA LYS A 8 -12.42 -45.68 7.58
C LYS A 8 -13.03 -44.46 6.88
N GLY A 9 -14.35 -44.44 6.74
CA GLY A 9 -15.10 -43.30 6.21
C GLY A 9 -15.55 -42.35 7.31
N PHE A 10 -15.82 -41.09 6.95
CA PHE A 10 -16.40 -40.08 7.83
C PHE A 10 -17.92 -40.25 7.94
N THR A 11 -18.48 -39.92 9.11
CA THR A 11 -19.94 -39.90 9.28
C THR A 11 -20.53 -38.61 8.71
N ILE A 12 -21.81 -38.64 8.31
CA ILE A 12 -22.51 -37.45 7.81
C ILE A 12 -22.52 -36.34 8.87
N ILE A 13 -22.72 -36.70 10.14
CA ILE A 13 -22.74 -35.74 11.25
C ILE A 13 -21.38 -35.05 11.45
N GLU A 14 -20.27 -35.78 11.26
CA GLU A 14 -18.92 -35.24 11.34
C GLU A 14 -18.64 -34.25 10.20
N LEU A 15 -19.11 -34.54 8.98
CA LEU A 15 -19.04 -33.59 7.87
C LEU A 15 -19.85 -32.31 8.17
N MET A 16 -21.05 -32.44 8.73
CA MET A 16 -21.88 -31.28 9.06
C MET A 16 -21.24 -30.39 10.13
N ILE A 17 -20.66 -31.00 11.18
CA ILE A 17 -19.98 -30.26 12.25
C ILE A 17 -18.72 -29.57 11.71
N THR A 18 -17.92 -30.25 10.90
CA THR A 18 -16.70 -29.67 10.31
C THR A 18 -17.02 -28.47 9.40
N ILE A 19 -18.03 -28.57 8.54
CA ILE A 19 -18.47 -27.46 7.69
C ILE A 19 -18.98 -26.29 8.56
N ALA A 20 -19.76 -26.57 9.61
CA ALA A 20 -20.24 -25.53 10.52
C ALA A 20 -19.08 -24.79 11.22
N LEU A 21 -18.07 -25.52 11.69
CA LEU A 21 -16.88 -24.91 12.30
C LEU A 21 -16.08 -24.08 11.30
N VAL A 22 -15.86 -24.59 10.08
CA VAL A 22 -15.17 -23.85 9.01
C VAL A 22 -15.93 -22.56 8.68
N ALA A 23 -17.26 -22.60 8.59
CA ALA A 23 -18.08 -21.42 8.33
C ALA A 23 -17.93 -20.34 9.42
N ILE A 24 -17.91 -20.75 10.70
CA ILE A 24 -17.71 -19.82 11.83
C ILE A 24 -16.32 -19.18 11.76
N ILE A 25 -15.28 -19.99 11.52
CA ILE A 25 -13.90 -19.49 11.43
C ILE A 25 -13.75 -18.51 10.27
N LEU A 26 -14.32 -18.82 9.10
CA LEU A 26 -14.27 -17.93 7.94
C LEU A 26 -15.02 -16.61 8.19
N ALA A 27 -16.18 -16.67 8.84
CA ALA A 27 -16.96 -15.47 9.17
C ALA A 27 -16.17 -14.47 10.04
N LEU A 28 -15.35 -14.99 10.96
CA LEU A 28 -14.50 -14.16 11.83
C LEU A 28 -13.13 -13.83 11.21
N GLY A 29 -12.58 -14.70 10.37
CA GLY A 29 -11.24 -14.57 9.80
C GLY A 29 -11.15 -13.62 8.61
N VAL A 30 -12.16 -13.56 7.75
CA VAL A 30 -12.17 -12.68 6.55
C VAL A 30 -12.04 -11.18 6.88
N PRO A 31 -12.74 -10.59 7.88
CA PRO A 31 -12.59 -9.16 8.16
C PRO A 31 -11.17 -8.77 8.60
N PHE A 32 -10.39 -9.68 9.19
CA PHE A 32 -9.02 -9.41 9.64
C PHE A 32 -8.07 -9.05 8.48
N PHE A 33 -8.24 -9.69 7.32
CA PHE A 33 -7.40 -9.36 6.16
C PHE A 33 -7.66 -7.94 5.64
N ARG A 34 -8.87 -7.41 5.80
CA ARG A 34 -9.20 -6.06 5.33
C ARG A 34 -8.47 -5.00 6.14
N THR A 35 -8.42 -5.14 7.47
CA THR A 35 -7.77 -4.17 8.36
C THR A 35 -6.27 -4.12 8.13
N THR A 36 -5.61 -5.28 8.04
CA THR A 36 -4.16 -5.35 7.80
C THR A 36 -3.77 -4.77 6.44
N ILE A 37 -4.58 -4.95 5.39
CA ILE A 37 -4.30 -4.35 4.08
C ILE A 37 -4.38 -2.82 4.16
N ILE A 38 -5.36 -2.27 4.87
CA ILE A 38 -5.54 -0.81 5.02
C ILE A 38 -4.35 -0.21 5.78
N GLU A 39 -3.94 -0.83 6.89
CA GLU A 39 -2.79 -0.39 7.68
C GLU A 39 -1.48 -0.43 6.87
N ASN A 40 -1.26 -1.52 6.12
CA ASN A 40 -0.08 -1.63 5.26
C ASN A 40 -0.06 -0.57 4.16
N ARG A 41 -1.21 -0.23 3.56
CA ARG A 41 -1.31 0.86 2.58
C ARG A 41 -0.93 2.19 3.21
N LEU A 42 -1.48 2.53 4.37
CA LEU A 42 -1.16 3.78 5.06
C LEU A 42 0.34 3.89 5.40
N SER A 43 0.93 2.80 5.92
CA SER A 43 2.37 2.76 6.21
C SER A 43 3.21 2.89 4.94
N THR A 44 2.80 2.23 3.85
CA THR A 44 3.51 2.29 2.55
C THR A 44 3.49 3.70 1.99
N GLU A 45 2.35 4.38 1.97
CA GLU A 45 2.25 5.77 1.49
C GLU A 45 3.12 6.72 2.32
N THR A 46 3.10 6.55 3.65
CA THR A 46 3.94 7.35 4.55
C THR A 46 5.44 7.10 4.29
N ASN A 47 5.84 5.85 4.10
CA ASN A 47 7.22 5.49 3.81
C ASN A 47 7.67 6.00 2.44
N ASN A 48 6.79 5.95 1.43
CA ASN A 48 7.06 6.52 0.11
C ASN A 48 7.27 8.04 0.20
N PHE A 49 6.47 8.72 1.02
CA PHE A 49 6.62 10.16 1.27
C PHE A 49 7.94 10.49 1.99
N ILE A 50 8.32 9.73 3.01
CA ILE A 50 9.62 9.91 3.68
C ILE A 50 10.77 9.60 2.71
N ALA A 51 10.64 8.58 1.87
CA ALA A 51 11.64 8.21 0.88
C ALA A 51 11.85 9.32 -0.16
N SER A 52 10.78 9.98 -0.63
CA SER A 52 10.88 11.07 -1.59
C SER A 52 11.56 12.31 -0.99
N ILE A 53 11.28 12.64 0.28
CA ILE A 53 11.99 13.69 1.00
C ILE A 53 13.48 13.35 1.14
N ASN A 54 13.80 12.13 1.56
CA ASN A 54 15.20 11.70 1.69
C ASN A 54 15.93 11.72 0.33
N HIS A 55 15.22 11.36 -0.73
CA HIS A 55 15.72 11.47 -2.09
C HIS A 55 15.97 12.92 -2.48
N ALA A 56 15.03 13.84 -2.24
CA ALA A 56 15.17 15.27 -2.49
C ALA A 56 16.38 15.86 -1.74
N ARG A 57 16.53 15.54 -0.45
CA ARG A 57 17.68 15.97 0.36
C ARG A 57 19.00 15.44 -0.17
N SER A 58 19.02 14.18 -0.60
CA SER A 58 20.22 13.57 -1.21
C SER A 58 20.55 14.21 -2.56
N LEU A 59 19.55 14.58 -3.35
CA LEU A 59 19.74 15.31 -4.61
C LEU A 59 20.28 16.71 -4.36
N ALA A 60 19.70 17.46 -3.41
CA ALA A 60 20.16 18.78 -3.04
C ALA A 60 21.62 18.77 -2.56
N ALA A 61 21.97 17.81 -1.70
CA ALA A 61 23.34 17.63 -1.21
C ALA A 61 24.32 17.22 -2.31
N LYS A 62 23.94 16.30 -3.20
CA LYS A 62 24.82 15.81 -4.28
C LYS A 62 25.03 16.85 -5.38
N ARG A 63 24.02 17.65 -5.69
CA ARG A 63 24.06 18.63 -6.79
C ARG A 63 24.40 20.04 -6.31
N ASN A 64 24.41 20.29 -5.00
CA ASN A 64 24.58 21.61 -4.41
C ASN A 64 23.58 22.63 -5.00
N GLN A 65 22.34 22.19 -5.20
CA GLN A 65 21.23 22.95 -5.79
C GLN A 65 20.00 22.84 -4.90
N SER A 66 19.11 23.85 -4.97
CA SER A 66 17.81 23.82 -4.30
C SER A 66 16.92 22.77 -4.96
N VAL A 67 16.36 21.87 -4.15
CA VAL A 67 15.37 20.90 -4.59
C VAL A 67 14.11 21.16 -3.81
N THR A 68 13.03 21.43 -4.53
CA THR A 68 11.72 21.74 -3.95
C THR A 68 10.76 20.58 -4.20
N MET A 69 9.84 20.40 -3.26
CA MET A 69 8.81 19.39 -3.29
C MET A 69 7.45 20.07 -3.17
N CYS A 70 6.57 19.80 -4.13
CA CYS A 70 5.24 20.40 -4.19
C CYS A 70 4.16 19.33 -4.42
N ILE A 71 2.91 19.68 -4.11
CA ILE A 71 1.76 18.82 -4.39
C ILE A 71 1.51 18.83 -5.90
N SER A 72 1.30 17.65 -6.49
CA SER A 72 1.03 17.52 -7.92
C SER A 72 -0.38 18.00 -8.26
N SER A 73 -0.53 19.00 -9.13
CA SER A 73 -1.82 19.34 -9.75
C SER A 73 -2.14 18.47 -10.97
N GLY A 74 -1.27 17.50 -11.28
CA GLY A 74 -1.33 16.66 -12.47
C GLY A 74 -0.22 16.97 -13.48
N VAL A 75 -0.40 16.49 -14.70
CA VAL A 75 0.47 16.81 -15.84
C VAL A 75 -0.27 17.72 -16.79
N ASP A 76 0.41 18.75 -17.28
CA ASP A 76 -0.13 19.65 -18.30
C ASP A 76 -0.22 18.95 -19.67
N SER A 77 -0.76 19.64 -20.68
CA SER A 77 -0.81 19.11 -22.05
C SER A 77 0.56 18.91 -22.70
N SER A 78 1.63 19.39 -22.07
CA SER A 78 3.02 19.21 -22.48
C SER A 78 3.69 18.00 -21.80
N GLY A 79 2.99 17.34 -20.88
CA GLY A 79 3.51 16.22 -20.09
C GLY A 79 4.41 16.64 -18.93
N VAL A 80 4.41 17.93 -18.57
CA VAL A 80 5.17 18.48 -17.45
C VAL A 80 4.27 18.50 -16.22
N GLY A 81 4.79 17.97 -15.10
CA GLY A 81 4.09 18.01 -13.83
C GLY A 81 4.04 19.42 -13.25
N THR A 82 2.86 19.87 -12.85
CA THR A 82 2.64 21.21 -12.28
C THR A 82 2.41 21.13 -10.77
N CYS A 83 2.81 22.17 -10.04
CA CYS A 83 2.54 22.29 -8.61
C CYS A 83 1.12 22.84 -8.36
N MET A 84 0.49 22.46 -7.25
CA MET A 84 -0.69 23.17 -6.73
C MET A 84 -0.26 24.35 -5.85
N ASP A 85 -0.98 25.47 -5.95
CA ASP A 85 -0.83 26.63 -5.07
C ASP A 85 -1.44 26.43 -3.65
N SER A 86 -1.85 25.20 -3.32
CA SER A 86 -2.49 24.87 -2.04
C SER A 86 -1.62 23.94 -1.20
N ALA A 87 -1.58 24.15 0.12
CA ALA A 87 -0.85 23.30 1.06
C ALA A 87 -1.60 22.01 1.49
N ILE A 88 -2.74 21.71 0.85
CA ILE A 88 -3.62 20.57 1.14
C ILE A 88 -3.73 19.71 -0.13
N GLY A 89 -3.66 18.38 0.00
CA GLY A 89 -3.72 17.46 -1.14
C GLY A 89 -2.54 16.49 -1.30
N TRP A 90 -1.69 16.30 -0.29
CA TRP A 90 -0.52 15.40 -0.37
C TRP A 90 -0.87 13.95 -0.70
N GLU A 91 -2.11 13.53 -0.42
CA GLU A 91 -2.65 12.23 -0.81
C GLU A 91 -2.81 12.04 -2.33
N GLN A 92 -2.78 13.13 -3.10
CA GLN A 92 -2.91 13.13 -4.56
C GLN A 92 -1.57 12.86 -5.26
N GLY A 93 -0.48 12.88 -4.50
CA GLY A 93 0.88 12.72 -4.97
C GLY A 93 1.66 14.02 -5.01
N TRP A 94 2.97 13.90 -5.20
CA TRP A 94 3.91 15.01 -5.13
C TRP A 94 4.94 14.91 -6.23
N ILE A 95 5.54 16.04 -6.56
CA ILE A 95 6.63 16.14 -7.51
C ILE A 95 7.86 16.63 -6.75
N VAL A 96 9.02 16.05 -7.08
CA VAL A 96 10.32 16.50 -6.58
C VAL A 96 11.12 16.98 -7.78
N PHE A 97 11.48 18.25 -7.78
CA PHE A 97 12.21 18.86 -8.88
C PHE A 97 13.34 19.77 -8.36
N ASN A 98 14.30 20.02 -9.24
CA ASN A 98 15.39 20.92 -8.96
C ASN A 98 14.93 22.34 -9.28
N ASP A 99 14.82 23.16 -8.24
CA ASP A 99 14.35 24.53 -8.30
C ASP A 99 15.56 25.45 -8.52
N ILE A 100 15.79 25.82 -9.78
CA ILE A 100 16.96 26.60 -10.19
C ILE A 100 16.69 28.10 -10.03
N ASP A 101 15.45 28.50 -10.24
CA ASP A 101 14.90 29.85 -10.25
C ASP A 101 14.38 30.34 -8.88
N ARG A 102 14.27 29.43 -7.90
CA ARG A 102 13.85 29.69 -6.51
C ARG A 102 12.43 30.22 -6.39
N ASP A 103 11.54 29.79 -7.27
CA ASP A 103 10.13 30.19 -7.24
C ASP A 103 9.26 29.26 -6.39
N GLY A 104 9.71 28.03 -6.16
CA GLY A 104 9.15 27.08 -5.20
C GLY A 104 7.93 26.32 -5.69
#